data_AF-A0A285J7U0-F1
#
_entry.id   AF-A0A285J7U0-F1
#
_cell.length_a   1.000
_cell.length_b   1.000
_cell.length_c   1.000
_cell.angle_alpha   90.00
_cell.angle_beta   90.00
_cell.angle_gamma   90.00
#
_symmetry.space_group_name_H-M   'P 1'
#
loop_
_entity.id
_entity.type
_entity.pdbx_description
1 polymer ?
#
loop_
_entity_poly.entity_id
_entity_poly.type
_entity_poly.pdbx_seq_one_letter_code
_entity_poly.pdbx_strand_id
1 'polypeptide(L)'
;MIPPVWNGAAFTILGEADVENDVAQLEAYAGTRLPAAVREWFRRGGDRRLAAVGSNLYPRLADVDMRFLEAGFLLLETDSQFCCRWVVEVAAADDDPPVFLVDPEDYACASRERYADRFSDYTFACAWDADLWSDDTSEADFDQPLEVGALDDLRRRLGALPVTYGWAGNRSCDAVHRFGSPIGGERVALAVQSSQVLWSLMSPA
;
A
#
# COMPACT_ATOMS: atom_id res chain seq x y z
N MET A 1 -8.25 25.27 -11.88
CA MET A 1 -7.18 24.56 -11.14
C MET A 1 -7.52 23.09 -11.23
N ILE A 2 -6.64 22.26 -11.81
CA ILE A 2 -6.85 20.81 -11.85
C ILE A 2 -6.57 20.32 -10.42
N PRO A 3 -7.49 19.58 -9.77
CA PRO A 3 -7.23 19.04 -8.43
C PRO A 3 -6.00 18.12 -8.46
N PRO A 4 -5.21 18.06 -7.38
CA PRO A 4 -4.09 17.13 -7.29
C PRO A 4 -4.59 15.70 -7.49
N VAL A 5 -3.83 14.92 -8.26
CA VAL A 5 -4.08 13.47 -8.42
C VAL A 5 -3.27 12.78 -7.33
N TRP A 6 -3.94 12.42 -6.23
CA TRP A 6 -3.27 11.88 -5.04
C TRP A 6 -2.51 10.58 -5.35
N ASN A 7 -3.12 9.73 -6.17
CA ASN A 7 -2.59 8.40 -6.48
C ASN A 7 -2.00 8.32 -7.91
N GLY A 8 -1.54 9.45 -8.46
CA GLY A 8 -1.15 9.56 -9.86
C GLY A 8 -0.07 8.55 -10.28
N ALA A 9 0.98 8.42 -9.47
CA ALA A 9 2.06 7.47 -9.73
C ALA A 9 1.57 6.00 -9.67
N ALA A 10 0.74 5.66 -8.68
CA ALA A 10 0.14 4.33 -8.57
C ALA A 10 -0.69 3.99 -9.82
N PHE A 11 -1.50 4.94 -10.32
CA PHE A 11 -2.26 4.72 -11.55
C PHE A 11 -1.38 4.61 -12.79
N THR A 12 -0.24 5.28 -12.84
CA THR A 12 0.70 5.12 -13.95
C THR A 12 1.30 3.72 -13.96
N ILE A 13 1.68 3.18 -12.80
CA ILE A 13 2.22 1.81 -12.67
C ILE A 13 1.14 0.78 -13.03
N LEU A 14 -0.06 0.93 -12.47
CA LEU A 14 -1.16 -0.02 -12.65
C LEU A 14 -1.86 0.07 -14.03
N GLY A 15 -1.52 1.08 -14.84
CA GLY A 15 -2.17 1.34 -16.13
C GLY A 15 -3.61 1.83 -16.02
N GLU A 16 -4.30 1.88 -17.17
CA GLU A 16 -5.69 2.28 -17.26
C GLU A 16 -6.65 1.15 -16.89
N ALA A 17 -7.87 1.49 -16.47
CA ALA A 17 -8.97 0.54 -16.36
C ALA A 17 -10.23 1.14 -16.97
N ASP A 18 -11.00 0.29 -17.64
CA ASP A 18 -12.30 0.63 -18.25
C ASP A 18 -13.44 0.77 -17.22
N VAL A 19 -13.12 0.92 -15.93
CA VAL A 19 -14.14 0.92 -14.87
C VAL A 19 -13.95 2.10 -13.92
N GLU A 20 -14.90 3.03 -13.97
CA GLU A 20 -15.16 3.93 -12.86
C GLU A 20 -16.13 3.27 -11.87
N ASN A 21 -15.80 3.30 -10.58
CA ASN A 21 -16.71 2.81 -9.54
C ASN A 21 -17.67 3.92 -9.11
N ASP A 22 -18.91 3.52 -8.79
CA ASP A 22 -19.84 4.39 -8.07
C ASP A 22 -19.46 4.45 -6.57
N VAL A 23 -18.61 5.41 -6.23
CA VAL A 23 -18.18 5.65 -4.84
C VAL A 23 -19.33 6.20 -3.97
N ALA A 24 -20.42 6.70 -4.57
CA ALA A 24 -21.54 7.23 -3.79
C ALA A 24 -22.22 6.13 -2.95
N GLN A 25 -22.25 4.89 -3.45
CA GLN A 25 -22.77 3.76 -2.69
C GLN A 25 -21.90 3.46 -1.46
N LEU A 26 -20.56 3.50 -1.60
CA LEU A 26 -19.65 3.29 -0.48
C LEU A 26 -19.75 4.41 0.56
N GLU A 27 -19.87 5.66 0.12
CA GLU A 27 -20.09 6.81 1.01
C GLU A 27 -21.45 6.75 1.71
N ALA A 28 -22.48 6.24 1.03
CA ALA A 28 -23.77 6.00 1.64
C ALA A 28 -23.70 4.92 2.74
N TYR A 29 -22.96 3.83 2.52
CA TYR A 29 -22.74 2.81 3.56
C TYR A 29 -21.90 3.33 4.72
N ALA A 30 -20.86 4.12 4.45
CA ALA A 30 -20.04 4.74 5.48
C ALA A 30 -20.79 5.83 6.26
N GLY A 31 -21.92 6.33 5.74
CA GLY A 31 -22.68 7.44 6.34
C GLY A 31 -21.92 8.77 6.32
N THR A 32 -20.82 8.86 5.56
CA THR A 32 -19.95 10.04 5.49
C THR A 32 -19.26 10.13 4.14
N ARG A 33 -18.71 11.31 3.88
CA ARG A 33 -17.81 11.55 2.77
C ARG A 33 -16.46 10.88 3.04
N LEU A 34 -15.96 10.09 2.10
CA LEU A 34 -14.61 9.54 2.19
C LEU A 34 -13.55 10.64 1.98
N PRO A 35 -12.35 10.47 2.55
CA PRO A 35 -11.18 11.29 2.27
C PRO A 35 -10.89 11.36 0.76
N ALA A 36 -10.41 12.52 0.27
CA ALA A 36 -10.28 12.75 -1.17
C ALA A 36 -9.38 11.72 -1.88
N ALA A 37 -8.25 11.33 -1.28
CA ALA A 37 -7.33 10.34 -1.84
C ALA A 37 -7.97 8.94 -1.92
N VAL A 38 -8.68 8.52 -0.87
CA VAL A 38 -9.41 7.24 -0.80
C VAL A 38 -10.53 7.22 -1.84
N ARG A 39 -11.32 8.29 -1.89
CA ARG A 39 -12.38 8.45 -2.90
C ARG A 39 -11.83 8.39 -4.31
N GLU A 40 -10.74 9.09 -4.60
CA GLU A 40 -10.14 9.08 -5.94
C GLU A 40 -9.67 7.67 -6.33
N TRP A 41 -9.05 6.95 -5.40
CA TRP A 41 -8.60 5.58 -5.60
C TRP A 41 -9.72 4.65 -6.03
N PHE A 42 -10.80 4.59 -5.24
CA PHE A 42 -11.95 3.75 -5.59
C PHE A 42 -12.63 4.26 -6.87
N ARG A 43 -12.82 5.57 -7.04
CA ARG A 43 -13.49 6.14 -8.22
C ARG A 43 -12.82 5.73 -9.51
N ARG A 44 -11.48 5.71 -9.54
CA ARG A 44 -10.70 5.32 -10.72
C ARG A 44 -10.42 3.82 -10.82
N GLY A 45 -11.02 3.00 -9.96
CA GLY A 45 -10.87 1.55 -9.96
C GLY A 45 -9.49 1.06 -9.52
N GLY A 46 -8.78 1.82 -8.70
CA GLY A 46 -7.46 1.44 -8.20
C GLY A 46 -7.47 0.11 -7.45
N ASP A 47 -8.50 -0.14 -6.65
CA ASP A 47 -8.76 -1.41 -5.95
C ASP A 47 -8.76 -2.61 -6.91
N ARG A 48 -9.44 -2.48 -8.05
CA ARG A 48 -9.55 -3.55 -9.05
C ARG A 48 -8.26 -3.77 -9.82
N ARG A 49 -7.56 -2.67 -10.15
CA ARG A 49 -6.27 -2.76 -10.86
C ARG A 49 -5.24 -3.44 -9.98
N LEU A 50 -5.16 -3.05 -8.71
CA LEU A 50 -4.27 -3.67 -7.75
C LEU A 50 -4.64 -5.15 -7.51
N ALA A 51 -5.93 -5.47 -7.42
CA ALA A 51 -6.40 -6.86 -7.33
C ALA A 51 -6.08 -7.73 -8.56
N ALA A 52 -5.84 -7.12 -9.73
CA ALA A 52 -5.48 -7.86 -10.94
C ALA A 52 -4.00 -8.26 -10.98
N VAL A 53 -3.15 -7.59 -10.20
CA VAL A 53 -1.69 -7.79 -10.18
C VAL A 53 -1.15 -8.27 -8.83
N GLY A 54 -1.90 -8.06 -7.74
CA GLY A 54 -1.53 -8.46 -6.39
C GLY A 54 -2.05 -9.85 -6.01
N SER A 55 -1.43 -10.44 -4.99
CA SER A 55 -1.83 -11.74 -4.41
C SER A 55 -2.81 -11.64 -3.25
N ASN A 56 -2.96 -10.45 -2.66
CA ASN A 56 -3.86 -10.19 -1.54
C ASN A 56 -5.35 -10.21 -1.95
N LEU A 57 -6.21 -10.30 -0.94
CA LEU A 57 -7.66 -10.28 -1.12
C LEU A 57 -8.19 -8.86 -0.96
N TYR A 58 -8.67 -8.29 -2.06
CA TYR A 58 -9.22 -6.94 -2.09
C TYR A 58 -10.74 -6.99 -2.01
N PRO A 59 -11.37 -6.29 -1.05
CA PRO A 59 -12.82 -6.18 -0.99
C PRO A 59 -13.32 -5.43 -2.23
N ARG A 60 -14.28 -6.03 -2.93
CA ARG A 60 -15.01 -5.32 -3.97
C ARG A 60 -15.99 -4.37 -3.31
N LEU A 61 -16.33 -3.28 -4.00
CA LEU A 61 -17.33 -2.31 -3.49
C LEU A 61 -18.71 -2.95 -3.21
N ALA A 62 -19.04 -4.07 -3.87
CA ALA A 62 -20.26 -4.84 -3.60
C ALA A 62 -20.17 -5.71 -2.32
N ASP A 63 -18.95 -6.00 -1.86
CA ASP A 63 -18.63 -6.96 -0.79
C ASP A 63 -17.95 -6.27 0.40
N VAL A 64 -18.30 -5.01 0.64
CA VAL A 64 -17.72 -4.22 1.73
C VAL A 64 -18.04 -4.88 3.08
N ASP A 65 -17.01 -5.05 3.91
CA ASP A 65 -17.18 -5.61 5.24
C ASP A 65 -17.78 -4.57 6.19
N MET A 66 -19.08 -4.71 6.43
CA MET A 66 -19.85 -3.80 7.27
C MET A 66 -19.30 -3.70 8.71
N ARG A 67 -18.61 -4.73 9.21
CA ARG A 67 -18.07 -4.70 10.58
C ARG A 67 -16.98 -3.65 10.74
N PHE A 68 -16.13 -3.48 9.72
CA PHE A 68 -15.13 -2.42 9.71
C PHE A 68 -15.78 -1.04 9.55
N LEU A 69 -16.77 -0.92 8.66
CA LEU A 69 -17.49 0.36 8.47
C LEU A 69 -18.19 0.81 9.75
N GLU A 70 -18.84 -0.11 10.46
CA GLU A 70 -19.47 0.17 11.76
C GLU A 70 -18.45 0.63 12.82
N ALA A 71 -17.19 0.19 12.71
CA ALA A 71 -16.08 0.65 13.55
C ALA A 71 -15.45 1.98 13.06
N GLY A 72 -15.91 2.55 11.95
CA GLY A 72 -15.38 3.79 11.37
C GLY A 72 -14.19 3.60 10.43
N PHE A 73 -13.99 2.38 9.92
CA PHE A 73 -12.88 2.03 9.04
C PHE A 73 -13.36 1.39 7.74
N LEU A 74 -12.57 1.55 6.69
CA LEU A 74 -12.73 0.84 5.43
C LEU A 74 -11.62 -0.19 5.29
N LEU A 75 -12.01 -1.46 5.08
CA LEU A 75 -11.07 -2.52 4.71
C LEU A 75 -10.54 -2.25 3.29
N LEU A 76 -9.21 -2.25 3.14
CA LEU A 76 -8.52 -2.01 1.86
C LEU A 76 -8.06 -3.31 1.22
N GLU A 77 -7.52 -4.22 2.02
CA GLU A 77 -7.08 -5.54 1.61
C GLU A 77 -6.88 -6.46 2.82
N THR A 78 -6.89 -7.76 2.56
CA THR A 78 -6.52 -8.82 3.51
C THR A 78 -5.33 -9.58 2.95
N ASP A 79 -4.32 -9.82 3.79
CA ASP A 79 -3.15 -10.60 3.39
C ASP A 79 -3.60 -11.98 2.88
N SER A 80 -2.98 -12.46 1.81
CA SER A 80 -3.33 -13.76 1.20
C SER A 80 -3.22 -14.96 2.16
N GLN A 81 -2.44 -14.83 3.24
CA GLN A 81 -2.26 -15.81 4.31
C GLN A 81 -3.12 -15.49 5.55
N PHE A 82 -4.01 -14.49 5.47
CA PHE A 82 -4.94 -14.07 6.52
C PHE A 82 -4.28 -13.67 7.84
N CYS A 83 -3.07 -13.15 7.79
CA CYS A 83 -2.30 -12.81 8.99
C CYS A 83 -2.39 -11.33 9.37
N CYS A 84 -2.82 -10.45 8.47
CA CYS A 84 -3.15 -9.06 8.77
C CYS A 84 -4.14 -8.48 7.75
N ARG A 85 -4.66 -7.30 8.06
CA ARG A 85 -5.56 -6.52 7.21
C ARG A 85 -5.18 -5.06 7.19
N TRP A 86 -5.40 -4.42 6.05
CA TRP A 86 -5.15 -2.99 5.87
C TRP A 86 -6.45 -2.23 5.96
N VAL A 87 -6.47 -1.18 6.76
CA VAL A 87 -7.65 -0.34 6.99
C VAL A 87 -7.32 1.13 6.93
N VAL A 88 -8.32 1.94 6.58
CA VAL A 88 -8.25 3.41 6.60
C VAL A 88 -9.49 3.98 7.28
N GLU A 89 -9.33 5.07 8.04
CA GLU A 89 -10.46 5.75 8.68
C GLU A 89 -11.38 6.42 7.65
N VAL A 90 -12.69 6.20 7.73
CA VAL A 90 -13.67 6.77 6.77
C VAL A 90 -14.01 8.23 7.04
N ALA A 91 -13.84 8.68 8.29
CA ALA A 91 -14.13 10.04 8.74
C ALA A 91 -12.85 10.77 9.17
N ALA A 92 -11.72 10.48 8.51
CA ALA A 92 -10.46 11.14 8.78
C ALA A 92 -10.53 12.65 8.52
N ALA A 93 -9.81 13.43 9.32
CA ALA A 93 -9.74 14.89 9.14
C ALA A 93 -8.90 15.31 7.93
N ASP A 94 -8.00 14.43 7.47
CA ASP A 94 -7.11 14.66 6.32
C ASP A 94 -7.72 14.07 5.05
N ASP A 95 -7.48 14.73 3.92
CA ASP A 95 -7.85 14.23 2.59
C ASP A 95 -6.99 13.04 2.14
N ASP A 96 -5.83 12.84 2.77
CA ASP A 96 -4.89 11.74 2.51
C ASP A 96 -4.45 11.05 3.80
N PRO A 97 -5.36 10.30 4.45
CA PRO A 97 -5.18 9.79 5.80
C PRO A 97 -4.14 8.65 5.88
N PRO A 98 -3.60 8.35 7.07
CA PRO A 98 -2.74 7.19 7.25
C PRO A 98 -3.50 5.87 7.02
N VAL A 99 -2.74 4.83 6.67
CA VAL A 99 -3.22 3.45 6.56
C VAL A 99 -2.66 2.64 7.72
N PHE A 100 -3.48 1.72 8.25
CA PHE A 100 -3.12 0.90 9.39
C PHE A 100 -3.18 -0.59 9.07
N LEU A 101 -2.32 -1.37 9.72
CA LEU A 101 -2.45 -2.81 9.86
C LEU A 101 -3.31 -3.11 11.09
N VAL A 102 -4.15 -4.13 11.00
CA VAL A 102 -4.90 -4.68 12.13
C VAL A 102 -4.81 -6.21 12.14
N ASP A 103 -4.94 -6.77 13.33
CA ASP A 103 -5.07 -8.22 13.51
C ASP A 103 -6.26 -8.75 12.68
N PRO A 104 -6.13 -9.95 12.07
CA PRO A 104 -7.14 -10.51 11.17
C PRO A 104 -8.47 -10.84 11.87
N GLU A 105 -8.49 -10.90 13.20
CA GLU A 105 -9.70 -11.12 14.00
C GLU A 105 -10.26 -9.83 14.62
N ASP A 106 -9.54 -8.71 14.51
CA ASP A 106 -9.89 -7.45 15.14
C ASP A 106 -10.67 -6.52 14.19
N TYR A 107 -11.98 -6.73 14.14
CA TYR A 107 -12.90 -5.87 13.38
C TYR A 107 -13.11 -4.48 14.01
N ALA A 108 -12.72 -4.30 15.27
CA ALA A 108 -12.83 -3.01 15.96
C ALA A 108 -11.61 -2.10 15.75
N CYS A 109 -10.57 -2.60 15.08
CA CYS A 109 -9.31 -1.88 14.83
C CYS A 109 -8.63 -1.37 16.11
N ALA A 110 -8.78 -2.10 17.22
CA ALA A 110 -8.14 -1.82 18.48
C ALA A 110 -6.62 -2.09 18.46
N SER A 111 -6.19 -3.11 17.70
CA SER A 111 -4.81 -3.55 17.45
C SER A 111 -4.04 -2.67 16.47
N ARG A 112 -4.66 -1.59 15.96
CA ARG A 112 -4.15 -0.89 14.78
C ARG A 112 -2.73 -0.37 14.97
N GLU A 113 -1.86 -0.72 14.02
CA GLU A 113 -0.50 -0.22 13.91
C GLU A 113 -0.35 0.55 12.60
N ARG A 114 0.44 1.62 12.58
CA ARG A 114 0.58 2.43 11.37
C ARG A 114 1.35 1.66 10.31
N TYR A 115 0.77 1.54 9.11
CA TYR A 115 1.40 0.95 7.93
C TYR A 115 2.02 2.00 7.01
N ALA A 116 1.29 3.09 6.75
CA ALA A 116 1.72 4.20 5.92
C ALA A 116 1.25 5.51 6.53
N ASP A 117 2.07 6.57 6.40
CA ASP A 117 1.71 7.89 6.91
C ASP A 117 0.61 8.56 6.08
N ARG A 118 0.44 8.13 4.82
CA ARG A 118 -0.57 8.61 3.88
C ARG A 118 -1.15 7.47 3.05
N PHE A 119 -2.36 7.67 2.58
CA PHE A 119 -3.05 6.72 1.74
C PHE A 119 -2.43 6.66 0.34
N SER A 120 -1.98 7.81 -0.19
CA SER A 120 -1.23 7.88 -1.44
C SER A 120 0.12 7.14 -1.39
N ASP A 121 0.81 7.17 -0.25
CA ASP A 121 2.04 6.40 -0.03
C ASP A 121 1.75 4.90 -0.01
N TYR A 122 0.66 4.49 0.62
CA TYR A 122 0.17 3.10 0.61
C TYR A 122 -0.15 2.63 -0.83
N THR A 123 -0.96 3.37 -1.59
CA THR A 123 -1.35 2.93 -2.94
C THR A 123 -0.17 2.90 -3.89
N PHE A 124 0.76 3.86 -3.76
CA PHE A 124 2.03 3.82 -4.49
C PHE A 124 2.84 2.58 -4.13
N ALA A 125 3.04 2.32 -2.84
CA ALA A 125 3.78 1.17 -2.36
C ALA A 125 3.21 -0.15 -2.90
N CYS A 126 1.90 -0.37 -2.80
CA CYS A 126 1.28 -1.61 -3.27
C CYS A 126 1.39 -1.77 -4.80
N ALA A 127 1.17 -0.69 -5.57
CA ALA A 127 1.32 -0.72 -7.01
C ALA A 127 2.77 -1.02 -7.43
N TRP A 128 3.72 -0.33 -6.83
CA TRP A 128 5.14 -0.45 -7.14
C TRP A 128 5.70 -1.80 -6.73
N ASP A 129 5.32 -2.32 -5.55
CA ASP A 129 5.74 -3.64 -5.10
C ASP A 129 5.17 -4.73 -6.00
N ALA A 130 3.89 -4.67 -6.37
CA ALA A 130 3.28 -5.65 -7.26
C ALA A 130 3.99 -5.70 -8.63
N ASP A 131 4.30 -4.53 -9.20
CA ASP A 131 5.05 -4.44 -10.45
C ASP A 131 6.47 -5.01 -10.31
N LEU A 132 7.18 -4.67 -9.21
CA LEU A 132 8.53 -5.19 -8.94
C LEU A 132 8.54 -6.72 -8.79
N TRP A 133 7.57 -7.29 -8.07
CA TRP A 133 7.44 -8.75 -7.88
C TRP A 133 7.02 -9.49 -9.16
N SER A 134 6.39 -8.79 -10.11
CA SER A 134 5.99 -9.37 -11.40
C SER A 134 7.11 -9.36 -12.45
N ASP A 135 8.20 -8.64 -12.20
CA ASP A 135 9.34 -8.55 -13.10
C ASP A 135 10.21 -9.82 -13.00
N ASP A 136 10.22 -10.61 -14.06
CA ASP A 136 11.00 -11.85 -14.18
C ASP A 136 12.52 -11.65 -14.05
N THR A 137 13.00 -10.40 -14.14
CA THR A 137 14.41 -10.05 -13.95
C THR A 137 14.76 -9.68 -12.51
N SER A 138 13.77 -9.62 -11.62
CA SER A 138 13.99 -9.29 -10.22
C SER A 138 14.76 -10.38 -9.48
N GLU A 139 15.76 -9.97 -8.70
CA GLU A 139 16.54 -10.84 -7.81
C GLU A 139 16.12 -10.61 -6.36
N ALA A 140 15.71 -11.68 -5.69
CA ALA A 140 15.33 -11.67 -4.28
C ALA A 140 16.44 -12.25 -3.40
N ASP A 141 16.73 -11.59 -2.29
CA ASP A 141 17.63 -12.09 -1.24
C ASP A 141 16.95 -11.93 0.13
N PHE A 142 17.32 -12.78 1.09
CA PHE A 142 16.65 -12.91 2.38
C PHE A 142 17.65 -13.01 3.53
N ASP A 143 17.26 -12.48 4.68
CA ASP A 143 17.96 -12.67 5.95
C ASP A 143 19.44 -12.25 5.94
N GLN A 144 19.72 -11.09 5.32
CA GLN A 144 21.05 -10.49 5.24
C GLN A 144 21.25 -9.41 6.31
N PRO A 145 22.48 -9.21 6.82
CA PRO A 145 22.78 -8.05 7.66
C PRO A 145 22.62 -6.75 6.85
N LEU A 146 22.02 -5.72 7.47
CA LEU A 146 21.99 -4.38 6.90
C LEU A 146 23.36 -3.73 7.14
N GLU A 147 24.11 -3.49 6.07
CA GLU A 147 25.38 -2.78 6.16
C GLU A 147 25.20 -1.35 6.67
N VAL A 148 26.14 -0.90 7.50
CA VAL A 148 26.14 0.46 8.05
C VAL A 148 26.24 1.46 6.91
N GLY A 149 25.24 2.34 6.80
CA GLY A 149 25.18 3.38 5.76
C GLY A 149 24.52 2.95 4.46
N ALA A 150 24.12 1.67 4.29
CA ALA A 150 23.54 1.18 3.05
C ALA A 150 22.29 1.96 2.61
N LEU A 151 21.39 2.28 3.55
CA LEU A 151 20.18 3.05 3.24
C LEU A 151 20.49 4.48 2.77
N ASP A 152 21.55 5.09 3.30
CA ASP A 152 22.00 6.42 2.88
C ASP A 152 22.68 6.38 1.51
N ASP A 153 23.44 5.32 1.22
CA ASP A 153 24.04 5.08 -0.09
C ASP A 153 22.97 4.87 -1.16
N LEU A 154 21.98 4.02 -0.89
CA LEU A 154 20.85 3.80 -1.79
C LEU A 154 20.05 5.09 -2.03
N ARG A 155 19.77 5.86 -0.96
CA ARG A 155 19.10 7.16 -1.07
C ARG A 155 19.86 8.12 -1.98
N ARG A 156 21.19 8.18 -1.87
CA ARG A 156 22.03 9.04 -2.71
C ARG A 156 22.07 8.58 -4.16
N ARG A 157 22.10 7.27 -4.40
CA ARG A 157 22.29 6.70 -5.75
C ARG A 157 21.01 6.64 -6.57
N LEU A 158 19.90 6.22 -5.95
CA LEU A 158 18.67 5.85 -6.65
C LEU A 158 17.50 6.79 -6.33
N GLY A 159 17.61 7.60 -5.27
CA GLY A 159 16.49 8.37 -4.74
C GLY A 159 15.60 7.52 -3.83
N ALA A 160 15.08 8.13 -2.77
CA ALA A 160 14.15 7.46 -1.87
C ALA A 160 12.71 7.64 -2.34
N LEU A 161 11.94 6.56 -2.24
CA LEU A 161 10.50 6.49 -2.45
C LEU A 161 9.78 6.31 -1.09
N PRO A 162 8.43 6.36 -1.05
CA PRO A 162 7.68 6.17 0.18
C PRO A 162 8.04 4.90 0.96
N VAL A 163 8.06 5.06 2.29
CA VAL A 163 8.35 4.00 3.26
C VAL A 163 7.04 3.51 3.86
N THR A 164 6.91 2.19 4.02
CA THR A 164 5.81 1.56 4.77
C THR A 164 6.36 0.80 5.97
N TYR A 165 5.52 0.40 6.93
CA TYR A 165 5.94 -0.14 8.22
C TYR A 165 5.18 -1.41 8.61
N GLY A 166 5.70 -2.17 9.58
CA GLY A 166 4.95 -3.20 10.29
C GLY A 166 4.76 -4.54 9.58
N TRP A 167 4.84 -4.59 8.24
CA TRP A 167 4.65 -5.84 7.49
C TRP A 167 5.70 -6.08 6.40
N ALA A 168 6.28 -7.27 6.41
CA ALA A 168 7.27 -7.74 5.43
C ALA A 168 7.01 -9.18 4.98
N GLY A 169 5.76 -9.51 4.64
CA GLY A 169 5.41 -10.81 4.05
C GLY A 169 5.59 -11.98 5.02
N ASN A 170 4.81 -11.96 6.11
CA ASN A 170 4.77 -12.89 7.26
C ASN A 170 5.66 -12.54 8.47
N ARG A 171 6.47 -11.48 8.38
CA ARG A 171 7.30 -11.00 9.49
C ARG A 171 6.97 -9.55 9.81
N SER A 172 7.01 -9.22 11.10
CA SER A 172 7.05 -7.82 11.53
C SER A 172 8.33 -7.16 11.03
N CYS A 173 8.22 -5.95 10.50
CA CYS A 173 9.36 -5.15 10.08
C CYS A 173 9.26 -3.75 10.67
N ASP A 174 10.42 -3.10 10.83
CA ASP A 174 10.45 -1.70 11.23
C ASP A 174 10.01 -0.83 10.05
N ALA A 175 10.53 -1.14 8.85
CA ALA A 175 10.21 -0.40 7.64
C ALA A 175 10.49 -1.24 6.37
N VAL A 176 9.73 -0.96 5.32
CA VAL A 176 10.05 -1.33 3.93
C VAL A 176 10.50 -0.08 3.20
N HIS A 177 11.78 -0.01 2.89
CA HIS A 177 12.40 1.07 2.14
C HIS A 177 12.36 0.78 0.65
N ARG A 178 12.01 1.77 -0.16
CA ARG A 178 12.00 1.70 -1.62
C ARG A 178 12.93 2.75 -2.22
N PHE A 179 13.65 2.38 -3.27
CA PHE A 179 14.60 3.24 -3.96
C PHE A 179 14.49 3.05 -5.47
N GLY A 180 14.71 4.13 -6.22
CA GLY A 180 14.67 4.14 -7.68
C GLY A 180 13.76 5.21 -8.24
N SER A 181 13.48 5.09 -9.54
CA SER A 181 12.47 5.92 -10.21
C SER A 181 11.07 5.32 -10.01
N PRO A 182 10.02 6.16 -9.91
CA PRO A 182 8.64 5.68 -9.95
C PRO A 182 8.30 4.89 -11.22
N ILE A 183 9.02 5.14 -12.33
CA ILE A 183 8.81 4.48 -13.63
C ILE A 183 10.16 4.14 -14.25
N GLY A 184 10.42 2.85 -14.45
CA GLY A 184 11.62 2.30 -15.10
C GLY A 184 12.93 2.47 -14.32
N GLY A 185 14.02 1.91 -14.85
CA GLY A 185 15.36 2.00 -14.26
C GLY A 185 15.58 1.02 -13.10
N GLU A 186 16.75 1.13 -12.44
CA GLU A 186 17.12 0.29 -11.30
C GLU A 186 16.18 0.56 -10.11
N ARG A 187 15.63 -0.51 -9.55
CA ARG A 187 14.65 -0.48 -8.47
C ARG A 187 15.08 -1.40 -7.35
N VAL A 188 14.96 -0.92 -6.12
CA VAL A 188 15.33 -1.68 -4.92
C VAL A 188 14.29 -1.51 -3.83
N ALA A 189 13.80 -2.61 -3.27
CA ALA A 189 13.07 -2.64 -2.02
C ALA A 189 13.81 -3.44 -0.95
N LEU A 190 13.80 -2.96 0.30
CA LEU A 190 14.34 -3.66 1.45
C LEU A 190 13.36 -3.60 2.61
N ALA A 191 12.93 -4.76 3.10
CA ALA A 191 12.30 -4.87 4.41
C ALA A 191 13.36 -4.98 5.49
N VAL A 192 13.35 -4.05 6.45
CA VAL A 192 14.35 -3.94 7.50
C VAL A 192 13.71 -4.15 8.86
N GLN A 193 14.40 -4.92 9.71
CA GLN A 193 14.14 -5.00 11.14
C GLN A 193 15.46 -4.81 11.88
N SER A 194 15.57 -3.72 12.64
CA SER A 194 16.77 -3.29 13.33
C SER A 194 17.98 -3.19 12.39
N SER A 195 18.91 -4.13 12.47
CA SER A 195 20.11 -4.20 11.63
C SER A 195 20.08 -5.37 10.64
N GLN A 196 18.91 -5.91 10.34
CA GLN A 196 18.70 -7.03 9.43
C GLN A 196 17.79 -6.62 8.29
N VAL A 197 18.18 -7.00 7.08
CA VAL A 197 17.32 -7.05 5.89
C VAL A 197 16.59 -8.38 5.91
N LEU A 198 15.29 -8.35 6.17
CA LEU A 198 14.43 -9.53 6.18
C LEU A 198 14.30 -10.10 4.76
N TRP A 199 14.05 -9.21 3.80
CA TRP A 199 14.14 -9.48 2.37
C TRP A 199 14.54 -8.22 1.62
N SER A 200 15.19 -8.41 0.49
CA SER A 200 15.42 -7.38 -0.51
C SER A 200 15.01 -7.89 -1.88
N LEU A 201 14.51 -6.98 -2.70
CA LEU A 201 14.16 -7.26 -4.08
C LEU A 201 14.79 -6.18 -4.97
N MET A 202 15.49 -6.60 -6.01
CA MET A 202 16.19 -5.71 -6.92
C MET A 202 15.82 -6.03 -8.36
N SER A 203 15.42 -5.02 -9.12
CA SER A 203 15.19 -5.13 -10.57
C SER A 203 16.21 -4.25 -11.29
N PRO A 204 17.03 -4.83 -12.21
CA PRO A 204 17.98 -4.07 -13.00
C PRO A 204 17.25 -3.18 -14.04
N ALA A 205 17.95 -2.14 -14.51
CA ALA A 205 17.43 -1.18 -15.48
C ALA A 205 17.22 -1.76 -16.90
#